data_AF-A0AA51DGJ8-F1
#
_entry.id   AF-A0AA51DGJ8-F1
#
_cell.length_a   1.000
_cell.length_b   1.000
_cell.length_c   1.000
_cell.angle_alpha   90.00
_cell.angle_beta   90.00
_cell.angle_gamma   90.00
#
_symmetry.space_group_name_H-M   'P 1'
#
loop_
_entity.id
_entity.type
_entity.pdbx_description
1 polymer ?
#
loop_
_entity_poly.entity_id
_entity_poly.type
_entity_poly.pdbx_seq_one_letter_code
_entity_poly.pdbx_strand_id
1 'polypeptide(L)'
;MENKIVELIDSILNISNDIQNTIIKNEIDNIYIMEFVSSLAKLSKEAHESQYSDLDIDELNEKLNSLLNALEDKDMILFSDNLEYELKPLLEYWKEVIQ
;
A
#
# COMPACT_ATOMS: atom_id res chain seq x y z
N MET A 1 1.62 11.27 20.77
CA MET A 1 1.41 9.82 20.84
C MET A 1 1.42 9.38 19.40
N GLU A 2 2.47 8.68 18.96
CA GLU A 2 2.58 8.26 17.56
C GLU A 2 1.40 7.37 17.19
N ASN A 3 0.71 7.73 16.11
CA ASN A 3 -0.40 6.93 15.62
C ASN A 3 0.17 5.76 14.83
N LYS A 4 0.00 4.55 15.36
CA LYS A 4 0.50 3.30 14.75
C LYS A 4 0.02 3.10 13.31
N ILE A 5 -1.17 3.60 12.95
CA ILE A 5 -1.66 3.57 11.57
C ILE A 5 -0.78 4.45 10.68
N VAL A 6 -0.41 5.65 11.14
CA VAL A 6 0.47 6.56 10.41
C VAL A 6 1.86 5.95 10.21
N GLU A 7 2.41 5.29 11.23
CA GLU A 7 3.70 4.57 11.09
C GLU A 7 3.63 3.44 10.06
N LEU A 8 2.52 2.69 10.04
CA LEU A 8 2.30 1.63 9.07
C LEU A 8 2.16 2.19 7.65
N ILE A 9 1.42 3.29 7.48
CA ILE A 9 1.32 4.00 6.20
C ILE A 9 2.70 4.42 5.72
N ASP A 10 3.51 5.06 6.57
CA ASP A 10 4.86 5.48 6.19
C ASP A 10 5.76 4.30 5.80
N SER A 11 5.65 3.18 6.51
CA SER A 11 6.35 1.95 6.13
C SER A 11 5.89 1.45 4.76
N ILE A 12 4.59 1.46 4.46
CA ILE A 12 4.04 1.00 3.19
C ILE A 12 4.47 1.90 2.03
N LEU A 13 4.45 3.23 2.22
CA LEU A 13 4.89 4.20 1.21
C LEU A 13 6.38 4.01 0.87
N ASN A 14 7.23 3.79 1.89
CA ASN A 14 8.64 3.51 1.68
C ASN A 14 8.87 2.21 0.89
N ILE A 15 8.21 1.12 1.27
CA ILE A 15 8.31 -0.15 0.53
C ILE A 15 7.79 0.01 -0.91
N SER A 16 6.72 0.80 -1.10
CA SER A 16 6.18 1.08 -2.44
C SER A 16 7.20 1.79 -3.33
N ASN A 17 7.95 2.75 -2.78
CA ASN A 17 9.06 3.40 -3.49
C ASN A 17 10.16 2.39 -3.86
N ASP A 18 10.52 1.48 -2.95
CA ASP A 18 11.52 0.45 -3.21
C ASP A 18 11.07 -0.50 -4.33
N ILE A 19 9.81 -0.95 -4.30
CA ILE A 19 9.24 -1.78 -5.37
C ILE A 19 9.33 -1.06 -6.71
N GLN A 20 8.86 0.19 -6.80
CA GLN A 20 8.91 0.97 -8.04
C GLN A 20 10.35 1.12 -8.55
N ASN A 21 11.31 1.39 -7.66
CA ASN A 21 12.73 1.46 -8.03
C ASN A 21 13.24 0.14 -8.61
N THR A 22 12.83 -1.02 -8.07
CA THR A 22 13.20 -2.33 -8.64
C THR A 22 12.56 -2.57 -10.00
N ILE A 23 11.31 -2.14 -10.20
CA ILE A 23 10.60 -2.25 -11.48
C ILE A 23 11.30 -1.40 -12.55
N ILE A 24 11.62 -0.14 -12.24
CA ILE A 24 12.33 0.79 -13.16
C ILE A 24 13.68 0.22 -13.58
N LYS A 25 14.41 -0.41 -12.66
CA LYS A 25 15.70 -1.05 -12.95
C LYS A 25 15.57 -2.42 -13.63
N ASN A 26 14.35 -2.94 -13.75
CA ASN A 26 14.08 -4.31 -14.20
C ASN A 26 14.81 -5.37 -13.34
N GLU A 27 14.90 -5.10 -12.03
CA GLU A 27 15.55 -5.92 -10.99
C GLU A 27 14.53 -6.30 -9.91
N ILE A 28 13.33 -6.72 -10.31
CA ILE A 28 12.23 -7.00 -9.39
C ILE A 28 12.66 -8.01 -8.32
N ASP A 29 12.56 -7.58 -7.07
CA ASP A 29 12.79 -8.43 -5.91
C ASP A 29 11.46 -8.71 -5.19
N ASN A 30 11.05 -9.97 -5.22
CA ASN A 30 9.82 -10.44 -4.58
C ASN A 30 9.84 -10.24 -3.06
N ILE A 31 11.02 -10.05 -2.44
CA ILE A 31 11.13 -9.72 -1.01
C ILE A 31 10.35 -8.45 -0.69
N TYR A 32 10.49 -7.39 -1.49
CA TYR A 32 9.77 -6.14 -1.25
C TYR A 32 8.25 -6.30 -1.41
N ILE A 33 7.81 -7.12 -2.38
CA ILE A 33 6.38 -7.42 -2.55
C ILE A 33 5.83 -8.18 -1.34
N MET A 34 6.57 -9.15 -0.80
CA MET A 34 6.16 -9.88 0.42
C MET A 34 6.11 -8.96 1.65
N GLU A 35 7.09 -8.07 1.80
CA GLU A 35 7.12 -7.07 2.87
C GLU A 35 5.93 -6.11 2.77
N PHE A 36 5.63 -5.66 1.55
CA PHE A 36 4.49 -4.79 1.26
C PHE A 36 3.16 -5.44 1.64
N VAL A 37 2.92 -6.68 1.22
CA VAL A 37 1.71 -7.44 1.58
C VAL A 37 1.61 -7.65 3.10
N SER A 38 2.73 -7.96 3.77
CA SER A 38 2.78 -8.09 5.22
C SER A 38 2.41 -6.80 5.94
N SER A 39 2.90 -5.66 5.46
CA SER A 39 2.59 -4.34 6.04
C SER A 39 1.13 -3.92 5.80
N LEU A 40 0.57 -4.20 4.62
CA LEU A 40 -0.85 -3.98 4.34
C LEU A 40 -1.76 -4.82 5.24
N ALA A 41 -1.41 -6.08 5.49
CA ALA A 41 -2.17 -6.92 6.41
C ALA A 41 -2.17 -6.37 7.85
N LYS A 42 -1.05 -5.79 8.29
CA LYS A 42 -0.96 -5.11 9.59
C LYS A 42 -1.80 -3.83 9.61
N LEU A 43 -1.76 -3.03 8.55
CA LEU A 43 -2.56 -1.82 8.42
C LEU A 43 -4.07 -2.14 8.50
N SER A 44 -4.52 -3.11 7.71
CA SER A 44 -5.93 -3.54 7.72
C SER A 44 -6.38 -3.98 9.12
N LYS A 45 -5.55 -4.76 9.82
CA LYS A 45 -5.83 -5.16 11.19
C LYS A 45 -5.91 -3.97 12.14
N GLU A 46 -4.94 -3.06 12.09
CA GLU A 46 -4.90 -1.91 13.00
C GLU A 46 -6.07 -0.95 12.75
N ALA A 47 -6.41 -0.71 11.48
CA ALA A 47 -7.54 0.12 11.09
C ALA A 47 -8.87 -0.47 11.61
N HIS A 48 -9.04 -1.79 11.52
CA HIS A 48 -10.20 -2.49 12.06
C HIS A 48 -10.27 -2.42 13.60
N GLU A 49 -9.16 -2.65 14.30
CA GLU A 49 -9.11 -2.64 15.77
C GLU A 49 -9.31 -1.25 16.37
N SER A 50 -8.84 -0.21 15.68
CA SER A 50 -8.86 1.18 16.14
C SER A 50 -10.21 1.89 15.94
N GLN A 51 -11.19 1.23 15.31
CA GLN A 51 -12.52 1.79 14.99
C GLN A 51 -12.48 3.16 14.28
N TYR A 52 -11.46 3.42 13.45
CA TYR A 52 -11.45 4.63 12.63
C TYR A 52 -12.52 4.50 11.55
N SER A 53 -13.67 5.15 11.77
CA SER A 53 -14.79 5.19 10.82
C SER A 53 -14.46 5.86 9.50
N ASP A 54 -13.42 6.69 9.49
CA ASP A 54 -13.11 7.59 8.38
C ASP A 54 -12.16 6.94 7.36
N LEU A 55 -11.68 5.72 7.64
CA LEU A 55 -10.88 4.93 6.70
C LEU A 55 -11.81 4.03 5.90
N ASP A 56 -11.96 4.35 4.62
CA ASP A 56 -12.78 3.58 3.69
C ASP A 56 -12.08 2.26 3.31
N ILE A 57 -12.31 1.22 4.09
CA ILE A 57 -11.72 -0.10 3.87
C ILE A 57 -12.19 -0.71 2.53
N ASP A 58 -13.37 -0.33 2.04
CA ASP A 58 -13.86 -0.82 0.75
C ASP A 58 -13.03 -0.20 -0.39
N GLU A 59 -12.73 1.10 -0.31
CA GLU A 59 -11.81 1.76 -1.25
C GLU A 59 -10.41 1.12 -1.24
N LEU A 60 -9.86 0.83 -0.05
CA LEU A 60 -8.58 0.12 0.05
C LEU A 60 -8.64 -1.25 -0.66
N ASN A 61 -9.70 -2.02 -0.44
CA ASN A 61 -9.87 -3.32 -1.09
C ASN A 61 -9.93 -3.21 -2.61
N GLU A 62 -10.57 -2.18 -3.16
CA GLU A 62 -10.59 -1.91 -4.60
C GLU A 62 -9.18 -1.65 -5.15
N LYS A 63 -8.37 -0.85 -4.45
CA LYS A 63 -6.98 -0.58 -4.87
C LYS A 63 -6.12 -1.84 -4.78
N LEU A 64 -6.28 -2.63 -3.71
CA LEU A 64 -5.56 -3.90 -3.54
C LEU A 64 -5.92 -4.94 -4.60
N ASN A 65 -7.19 -5.03 -4.99
CA ASN A 65 -7.61 -5.90 -6.09
C ASN A 65 -6.97 -5.48 -7.42
N SER A 66 -6.85 -4.18 -7.68
CA SER A 66 -6.20 -3.67 -8.88
C SER A 66 -4.71 -4.02 -8.93
N LEU A 67 -4.02 -3.93 -7.78
CA LEU A 67 -2.64 -4.38 -7.63
C LEU A 67 -2.49 -5.89 -7.80
N LEU A 68 -3.38 -6.68 -7.21
CA LEU A 68 -3.37 -8.14 -7.31
C LEU A 68 -3.55 -8.59 -8.77
N ASN A 69 -4.52 -8.02 -9.49
CA ASN A 69 -4.76 -8.35 -10.90
C ASN A 69 -3.52 -8.05 -11.76
N ALA A 70 -2.90 -6.88 -11.58
CA ALA A 70 -1.68 -6.53 -12.31
C ALA A 70 -0.51 -7.49 -12.00
N LEU A 71 -0.38 -7.92 -10.74
CA LEU A 71 0.63 -8.89 -10.32
C LEU A 71 0.38 -10.28 -10.92
N GLU A 72 -0.87 -10.75 -10.93
CA GLU A 72 -1.28 -12.03 -11.53
C GLU A 72 -1.02 -12.07 -13.04
N ASP A 73 -1.30 -10.96 -13.72
CA ASP A 73 -1.04 -10.77 -15.14
C ASP A 73 0.46 -10.55 -15.46
N LYS A 74 1.30 -10.40 -14.41
CA LYS A 74 2.73 -10.05 -14.49
C LYS A 74 2.97 -8.71 -15.19
N ASP A 75 1.98 -7.83 -15.20
CA ASP A 75 2.10 -6.48 -15.72
C ASP A 75 2.67 -5.56 -14.63
N MET A 76 4.00 -5.55 -14.54
CA MET A 76 4.72 -4.80 -13.51
C MET A 76 4.69 -3.28 -13.76
N ILE A 77 4.41 -2.85 -14.99
CA ILE A 77 4.21 -1.43 -15.29
C ILE A 77 2.87 -1.00 -14.69
N LEU A 78 1.79 -1.74 -14.98
CA LEU A 78 0.48 -1.47 -14.40
C LEU A 78 0.51 -1.60 -12.87
N PHE A 79 1.24 -2.57 -12.33
CA PHE A 79 1.44 -2.71 -10.88
C PHE A 79 2.11 -1.45 -10.29
N SER A 80 3.16 -0.95 -10.94
CA SER A 80 3.85 0.29 -10.55
C SER A 80 2.93 1.51 -10.61
N ASP A 81 2.13 1.64 -11.67
CA ASP A 81 1.19 2.74 -11.86
C ASP A 81 0.08 2.71 -10.81
N ASN A 82 -0.48 1.54 -10.52
CA ASN A 82 -1.48 1.36 -9.46
C ASN A 82 -0.89 1.65 -8.07
N LEU A 83 0.39 1.33 -7.82
CA LEU A 83 1.04 1.75 -6.58
C LEU A 83 1.13 3.27 -6.50
N GLU A 84 1.62 3.92 -7.55
CA GLU A 84 1.94 5.35 -7.56
C GLU A 84 0.70 6.24 -7.55
N TYR A 85 -0.29 5.93 -8.38
CA TYR A 85 -1.38 6.86 -8.69
C TYR A 85 -2.70 6.47 -8.04
N GLU A 86 -2.82 5.27 -7.48
CA GLU A 86 -4.06 4.81 -6.84
C GLU A 86 -3.85 4.55 -5.35
N LEU A 87 -2.91 3.68 -4.97
CA LEU A 87 -2.72 3.32 -3.57
C LEU A 87 -2.02 4.40 -2.76
N LYS A 88 -0.89 4.95 -3.23
CA LYS A 88 -0.17 6.00 -2.49
C LYS A 88 -1.06 7.20 -2.14
N PRO A 89 -1.84 7.78 -3.08
CA PRO A 89 -2.72 8.91 -2.76
C PRO A 89 -3.77 8.58 -1.71
N LEU A 90 -4.34 7.37 -1.73
CA LEU A 90 -5.28 6.91 -0.70
C LEU A 90 -4.63 6.89 0.68
N LEU A 91 -3.42 6.31 0.78
CA LEU A 91 -2.71 6.20 2.05
C LEU A 91 -2.24 7.57 2.57
N GLU A 92 -1.83 8.47 1.67
CA GLU A 92 -1.48 9.85 2.02
C GLU A 92 -2.70 10.60 2.55
N TYR A 93 -3.85 10.48 1.87
CA TYR A 93 -5.11 11.05 2.36
C TYR A 93 -5.48 10.51 3.75
N TRP A 94 -5.37 9.19 3.96
CA TRP A 94 -5.60 8.58 5.27
C TRP A 94 -4.68 9.15 6.35
N LYS A 95 -3.41 9.39 6.01
CA LYS A 95 -2.46 10.02 6.92
C LYS A 95 -2.89 11.44 7.29
N GLU A 96 -3.42 12.21 6.36
CA GLU A 96 -3.91 13.59 6.61
C GLU A 96 -5.16 13.62 7.50
N VAL A 97 -6.11 12.69 7.33
CA VAL A 97 -7.35 12.69 8.13
C VAL A 97 -7.16 12.12 9.54
N ILE A 98 -6.13 11.28 9.74
CA ILE A 98 -5.80 10.68 11.04
C ILE A 98 -5.00 11.65 11.94
N GLN A 99 -4.27 12.61 11.36
CA GLN A 99 -3.43 13.59 12.07
C GLN A 99 -4.26 14.62 12.86
#